data_AF-A0A2N0NSJ9-F1
#
_entry.id   AF-A0A2N0NSJ9-F1
#
_cell.length_a   1.000
_cell.length_b   1.000
_cell.length_c   1.000
_cell.angle_alpha   90.00
_cell.angle_beta   90.00
_cell.angle_gamma   90.00
#
_symmetry.space_group_name_H-M   'P 1'
#
loop_
_entity.id
_entity.type
_entity.pdbx_description
1 polymer ?
#
loop_
_entity_poly.entity_id
_entity_poly.type
_entity_poly.pdbx_seq_one_letter_code
_entity_poly.pdbx_strand_id
1 'polypeptide(L)'
;MKEIILAFGSTGLGKTTMAHLLCEANVKGSSGIESATKIAVHYETDKYLYIDTCGFGDSSGKTDEEVFHDMMCLFQRYGKNNIFNVNTILWFCSESERETSHLQREANFIQRLVEYTDECNPIDLWKSVLIITKGNLNLRKLVDGPKSAARNACRAFSNKQINEFDEDSFIVKHFPCWIYDIEGLTEESTRWVKMDPETRFEFNCYRQDEIKSKVQHLISNFSPITIRFKQGKCKKCNVKGDPRLFITQCHTKSFFKHSVKIEYFHPEEIIHFHSGSKFLVHEPDENSIKMLFESIFDGDQIEIPVSQVSSEIAEKIIESCKFNNQTKATPEPQPSQEEFKQVIPELQSSFMSQIISYAPQAASNVLQTVAPLVTTLAVPRMAPSTVTSTYLLSGPSVAFLVICFERNKCCYEAKNISCKRCKKLIEEIKEIGCIEKCDNCKKEWIETGCATGYGCCKNEEGKPGCQAHEKCTICAEAAIELNSQGCTQFCAKCKEMWNTTPGCDSSSKHDVLIMD
;
A
#
# COMPACT_ATOMS: atom_id res chain seq x y z
N MET A 1 51.08 -0.86 0.77
CA MET A 1 49.91 -0.32 0.04
C MET A 1 50.14 -0.66 -1.42
N LYS A 2 49.13 -1.17 -2.15
CA LYS A 2 49.31 -1.59 -3.55
C LYS A 2 49.43 -0.38 -4.48
N GLU A 3 50.24 -0.49 -5.52
CA GLU A 3 50.36 0.51 -6.58
C GLU A 3 49.16 0.38 -7.53
N ILE A 4 48.40 1.46 -7.69
CA ILE A 4 47.19 1.49 -8.51
C ILE A 4 47.55 1.93 -9.93
N ILE A 5 47.29 1.04 -10.90
CA ILE A 5 47.49 1.28 -12.33
C ILE A 5 46.13 1.44 -12.99
N LEU A 6 45.87 2.60 -13.59
CA LEU A 6 44.70 2.85 -14.41
C LEU A 6 45.05 2.62 -15.88
N ALA A 7 44.38 1.67 -16.54
CA ALA A 7 44.57 1.42 -17.96
C ALA A 7 43.42 1.99 -18.78
N PHE A 8 43.76 2.86 -19.72
CA PHE A 8 42.81 3.64 -20.49
C PHE A 8 43.15 3.60 -21.99
N GLY A 9 42.15 3.68 -22.86
CA GLY A 9 42.34 3.70 -24.32
C GLY A 9 41.28 2.91 -25.09
N SER A 10 41.36 2.95 -26.41
CA SER A 10 40.39 2.30 -27.32
C SER A 10 40.43 0.77 -27.25
N THR A 11 39.43 0.12 -27.83
CA THR A 11 39.34 -1.35 -27.89
C THR A 11 40.40 -1.95 -28.82
N GLY A 12 40.87 -3.16 -28.47
CA GLY A 12 41.85 -3.90 -29.27
C GLY A 12 43.31 -3.44 -29.12
N LEU A 13 43.60 -2.45 -28.28
CA LEU A 13 44.95 -1.90 -28.09
C LEU A 13 45.79 -2.60 -27.01
N GLY A 14 45.28 -3.68 -26.41
CA GLY A 14 46.06 -4.53 -25.51
C GLY A 14 46.02 -4.15 -24.02
N LYS A 15 45.01 -3.40 -23.57
CA LYS A 15 44.80 -3.09 -22.13
C LYS A 15 44.70 -4.36 -21.28
N THR A 16 43.72 -5.21 -21.60
CA THR A 16 43.48 -6.49 -20.91
C THR A 16 44.68 -7.43 -21.01
N THR A 17 45.33 -7.49 -22.18
CA THR A 17 46.60 -8.22 -22.36
C THR A 17 47.67 -7.75 -21.36
N MET A 18 47.87 -6.44 -21.22
CA MET A 18 48.85 -5.90 -20.29
C MET A 18 48.48 -6.23 -18.83
N ALA A 19 47.18 -6.23 -18.50
CA ALA A 19 46.71 -6.69 -17.20
C ALA A 19 47.15 -8.14 -16.91
N HIS A 20 47.01 -9.05 -17.89
CA HIS A 20 47.47 -10.44 -17.76
C HIS A 20 48.96 -10.55 -17.48
N LEU A 21 49.77 -9.79 -18.22
CA LEU A 21 51.23 -9.86 -18.09
C LEU A 21 51.74 -9.25 -16.78
N LEU A 22 51.11 -8.17 -16.31
CA LEU A 22 51.52 -7.51 -15.08
C LEU A 22 50.99 -8.19 -13.82
N CYS A 23 49.77 -8.74 -13.89
CA CYS A 23 49.08 -9.30 -12.74
C CYS A 23 49.04 -10.84 -12.69
N GLU A 24 49.58 -11.53 -13.70
CA GLU A 24 49.52 -13.00 -13.82
C GLU A 24 48.08 -13.53 -13.71
N ALA A 25 47.10 -12.71 -14.10
CA ALA A 25 45.69 -13.06 -13.98
C ALA A 25 45.34 -14.12 -15.02
N ASN A 26 44.68 -15.21 -14.62
CA ASN A 26 44.16 -16.23 -15.53
C ASN A 26 42.83 -15.76 -16.16
N VAL A 27 42.88 -14.85 -17.14
CA VAL A 27 41.71 -14.58 -18.02
C VAL A 27 42.14 -14.67 -19.47
N LYS A 28 41.28 -15.25 -20.31
CA LYS A 28 41.47 -15.27 -21.76
C LYS A 28 41.27 -13.85 -22.28
N GLY A 29 42.32 -13.23 -22.80
CA GLY A 29 42.15 -12.03 -23.64
C GLY A 29 41.22 -12.37 -24.81
N SER A 30 40.26 -11.50 -25.14
CA SER A 30 39.45 -11.69 -26.34
C SER A 30 40.16 -11.07 -27.54
N SER A 31 40.52 -11.90 -28.52
CA SER A 31 41.02 -11.50 -29.83
C SER A 31 39.86 -11.34 -30.83
N GLY A 32 38.81 -10.60 -30.43
CA GLY A 32 37.58 -10.42 -31.20
C GLY A 32 37.27 -8.96 -31.54
N ILE A 33 36.34 -8.76 -32.47
CA ILE A 33 35.79 -7.45 -32.87
C ILE A 33 34.85 -6.89 -31.77
N GLU A 34 34.45 -7.74 -30.82
CA GLU A 34 33.57 -7.38 -29.70
C GLU A 34 34.36 -6.91 -28.48
N SER A 35 33.87 -5.85 -27.83
CA SER A 35 34.45 -5.30 -26.59
C SER A 35 34.52 -6.37 -25.48
N ALA A 36 35.74 -6.64 -25.02
CA ALA A 36 36.04 -7.61 -23.96
C ALA A 36 35.50 -7.17 -22.58
N THR A 37 35.54 -5.87 -22.31
CA THR A 37 35.39 -5.27 -20.98
C THR A 37 34.22 -4.28 -21.00
N LYS A 38 32.99 -4.77 -20.77
CA LYS A 38 31.77 -3.94 -20.77
C LYS A 38 31.60 -3.08 -19.50
N ILE A 39 32.31 -3.44 -18.43
CA ILE A 39 32.36 -2.75 -17.13
C ILE A 39 33.82 -2.80 -16.69
N ALA A 40 34.35 -1.73 -16.07
CA ALA A 40 35.73 -1.73 -15.61
C ALA A 40 36.01 -2.92 -14.66
N VAL A 41 37.06 -3.68 -14.96
CA VAL A 41 37.49 -4.87 -14.20
C VAL A 41 38.77 -4.53 -13.46
N HIS A 42 38.91 -5.01 -12.22
CA HIS A 42 40.17 -4.91 -11.49
C HIS A 42 40.89 -6.26 -11.43
N TYR A 43 42.20 -6.20 -11.59
CA TYR A 43 43.12 -7.32 -11.38
C TYR A 43 44.06 -6.96 -10.24
N GLU A 44 44.23 -7.87 -9.30
CA GLU A 44 44.93 -7.58 -8.05
C GLU A 44 46.05 -8.59 -7.80
N THR A 45 47.22 -8.09 -7.46
CA THR A 45 48.36 -8.87 -6.95
C THR A 45 48.81 -8.31 -5.60
N ASP A 46 49.86 -8.85 -5.00
CA ASP A 46 50.45 -8.28 -3.78
C ASP A 46 51.02 -6.87 -3.99
N LYS A 47 51.46 -6.56 -5.23
CA LYS A 47 52.09 -5.28 -5.57
C LYS A 47 51.12 -4.31 -6.26
N TYR A 48 50.26 -4.79 -7.14
CA TYR A 48 49.46 -3.95 -8.04
C TYR A 48 47.96 -4.13 -7.88
N LEU A 49 47.23 -3.03 -8.06
CA LEU A 49 45.81 -3.04 -8.40
C LEU A 49 45.67 -2.42 -9.79
N TYR A 50 45.43 -3.26 -10.80
CA TYR A 50 45.27 -2.84 -12.20
C TYR A 50 43.79 -2.66 -12.52
N ILE A 51 43.40 -1.49 -12.99
CA ILE A 51 42.01 -1.15 -13.37
C ILE A 51 41.95 -1.11 -14.89
N ASP A 52 41.36 -2.15 -15.48
CA ASP A 52 41.10 -2.25 -16.92
C ASP A 52 39.76 -1.57 -17.24
N THR A 53 39.80 -0.46 -17.96
CA THR A 53 38.58 0.27 -18.33
C THR A 53 37.95 -0.27 -19.62
N CYS A 54 36.65 -0.03 -19.79
CA CYS A 54 35.99 -0.20 -21.09
C CYS A 54 36.73 0.58 -22.19
N GLY A 55 36.68 0.08 -23.42
CA GLY A 55 37.25 0.78 -24.56
C GLY A 55 36.52 2.08 -24.85
N PHE A 56 37.30 3.15 -25.02
CA PHE A 56 36.74 4.43 -25.44
C PHE A 56 36.17 4.31 -26.87
N GLY A 57 34.97 4.84 -27.10
CA GLY A 57 34.30 4.76 -28.41
C GLY A 57 33.67 3.40 -28.74
N ASP A 58 33.58 2.46 -27.79
CA ASP A 58 32.85 1.21 -28.00
C ASP A 58 31.36 1.47 -28.28
N SER A 59 30.83 0.79 -29.31
CA SER A 59 29.46 0.88 -29.85
C SER A 59 28.32 0.51 -28.87
N SER A 60 28.61 0.43 -27.57
CA SER A 60 27.69 0.13 -26.48
C SER A 60 26.63 1.20 -26.21
N GLY A 61 26.61 2.29 -27.00
CA GLY A 61 25.60 3.35 -26.93
C GLY A 61 25.77 4.32 -25.77
N LYS A 62 26.86 4.24 -24.99
CA LYS A 62 27.19 5.19 -23.93
C LYS A 62 27.97 6.39 -24.46
N THR A 63 27.71 7.57 -23.90
CA THR A 63 28.51 8.77 -24.20
C THR A 63 29.83 8.80 -23.42
N ASP A 64 30.79 9.60 -23.88
CA ASP A 64 32.09 9.78 -23.21
C ASP A 64 31.90 10.31 -21.76
N GLU A 65 30.87 11.14 -21.54
CA GLU A 65 30.48 11.64 -20.22
C GLU A 65 29.95 10.54 -19.30
N GLU A 66 29.13 9.61 -19.80
CA GLU A 66 28.62 8.49 -19.03
C GLU A 66 29.76 7.54 -18.63
N VAL A 67 30.71 7.29 -19.55
CA VAL A 67 31.90 6.47 -19.26
C VAL A 67 32.77 7.12 -18.19
N PHE A 68 33.00 8.44 -18.28
CA PHE A 68 33.77 9.18 -17.28
C PHE A 68 33.07 9.12 -15.91
N HIS A 69 31.75 9.34 -15.90
CA HIS A 69 30.95 9.28 -14.69
C HIS A 69 31.03 7.90 -14.01
N ASP A 70 30.85 6.82 -14.77
CA ASP A 70 30.93 5.44 -14.25
C ASP A 70 32.31 5.15 -13.63
N MET A 71 33.39 5.61 -14.26
CA MET A 71 34.75 5.46 -13.74
C MET A 71 34.94 6.23 -12.43
N MET A 72 34.48 7.48 -12.35
CA MET A 72 34.61 8.27 -11.13
C MET A 72 33.76 7.72 -9.98
N CYS A 73 32.56 7.19 -10.27
CA CYS A 73 31.74 6.45 -9.31
C CYS A 73 32.47 5.21 -8.77
N LEU A 74 33.21 4.51 -9.64
CA LEU A 74 34.04 3.37 -9.25
C LEU A 74 35.17 3.80 -8.31
N PHE A 75 35.90 4.87 -8.64
CA PHE A 75 36.94 5.43 -7.75
C PHE A 75 36.37 5.88 -6.41
N GLN A 76 35.18 6.49 -6.38
CA GLN A 76 34.53 6.88 -5.14
C GLN A 76 34.17 5.66 -4.28
N ARG A 77 33.69 4.58 -4.90
CA ARG A 77 33.32 3.35 -4.20
C ARG A 77 34.52 2.63 -3.57
N TYR A 78 35.67 2.60 -4.27
CA TYR A 78 36.87 1.91 -3.79
C TYR A 78 37.84 2.82 -3.01
N GLY A 79 37.61 4.13 -3.05
CA GLY A 79 38.38 5.11 -2.28
C GLY A 79 38.21 4.91 -0.78
N LYS A 80 39.26 5.25 -0.02
CA LYS A 80 39.22 5.28 1.45
C LYS A 80 39.16 6.72 1.91
N ASN A 81 38.28 7.03 2.85
CA ASN A 81 38.08 8.40 3.36
C ASN A 81 37.84 9.42 2.24
N ASN A 82 37.09 9.04 1.20
CA ASN A 82 36.84 9.85 0.00
C ASN A 82 38.08 10.18 -0.84
N ILE A 83 39.16 9.43 -0.67
CA ILE A 83 40.41 9.58 -1.40
C ILE A 83 40.68 8.32 -2.21
N PHE A 84 41.02 8.49 -3.47
CA PHE A 84 41.47 7.43 -4.36
C PHE A 84 42.81 7.82 -5.00
N ASN A 85 43.82 6.97 -4.87
CA ASN A 85 45.15 7.27 -5.41
C ASN A 85 45.36 6.50 -6.72
N VAL A 86 45.89 7.16 -7.74
CA VAL A 86 46.30 6.54 -9.00
C VAL A 86 47.80 6.71 -9.13
N ASN A 87 48.57 5.64 -9.00
CA ASN A 87 50.04 5.71 -9.09
C ASN A 87 50.50 5.89 -10.54
N THR A 88 49.76 5.32 -11.49
CA THR A 88 50.15 5.30 -12.89
C THR A 88 48.93 5.24 -13.79
N ILE A 89 48.96 5.98 -14.89
CA ILE A 89 47.99 5.89 -15.98
C ILE A 89 48.70 5.32 -17.20
N LEU A 90 48.24 4.17 -17.68
CA LEU A 90 48.67 3.59 -18.95
C LEU A 90 47.66 3.98 -20.02
N TRP A 91 48.06 4.84 -20.95
CA TRP A 91 47.20 5.27 -22.05
C TRP A 91 47.58 4.52 -23.33
N PHE A 92 46.74 3.57 -23.74
CA PHE A 92 46.92 2.74 -24.91
C PHE A 92 46.37 3.46 -26.15
N CYS A 93 47.25 3.73 -27.10
CA CYS A 93 46.94 4.45 -28.33
C CYS A 93 47.33 3.63 -29.57
N SER A 94 46.60 3.85 -30.67
CA SER A 94 47.08 3.50 -31.99
C SER A 94 48.25 4.41 -32.39
N GLU A 95 49.18 3.86 -33.16
CA GLU A 95 50.24 4.64 -33.81
C GLU A 95 49.61 5.67 -34.77
N SER A 96 49.99 6.94 -34.63
CA SER A 96 49.52 8.04 -35.49
C SER A 96 50.48 9.23 -35.45
N GLU A 97 50.89 9.71 -36.63
CA GLU A 97 51.59 10.99 -36.76
C GLU A 97 50.66 12.19 -36.55
N ARG A 98 49.34 11.99 -36.74
CA ARG A 98 48.35 13.06 -36.67
C ARG A 98 47.56 12.99 -35.37
N GLU A 99 47.26 14.16 -34.84
CA GLU A 99 46.28 14.32 -33.77
C GLU A 99 44.88 14.10 -34.33
N THR A 100 44.30 12.93 -34.05
CA THR A 100 42.93 12.60 -34.47
C THR A 100 41.93 13.08 -33.41
N SER A 101 40.68 13.30 -33.83
CA SER A 101 39.58 13.61 -32.90
C SER A 101 39.41 12.54 -31.82
N HIS A 102 39.72 11.28 -32.14
CA HIS A 102 39.71 10.20 -31.16
C HIS A 102 40.72 10.42 -30.02
N LEU A 103 41.98 10.67 -30.39
CA LEU A 103 43.06 10.92 -29.43
C LEU A 103 42.80 12.18 -28.61
N GLN A 104 42.21 13.22 -29.22
CA GLN A 104 41.81 14.43 -28.50
C GLN A 104 40.78 14.14 -27.41
N ARG A 105 39.75 13.34 -27.70
CA ARG A 105 38.73 12.98 -26.71
C ARG A 105 39.31 12.16 -25.55
N GLU A 106 40.15 11.18 -25.87
CA GLU A 106 40.87 10.37 -24.88
C GLU A 106 41.80 11.22 -24.00
N ALA A 107 42.57 12.13 -24.59
CA ALA A 107 43.46 13.02 -23.84
C ALA A 107 42.68 13.98 -22.94
N ASN A 108 41.56 14.54 -23.43
CA ASN A 108 40.67 15.38 -22.63
C ASN A 108 40.08 14.59 -21.45
N PHE A 109 39.72 13.32 -21.65
CA PHE A 109 39.23 12.46 -20.57
C PHE A 109 40.25 12.33 -19.44
N ILE A 110 41.51 12.01 -19.77
CA ILE A 110 42.59 11.91 -18.79
C ILE A 110 42.77 13.25 -18.07
N GLN A 111 42.85 14.35 -18.84
CA GLN A 111 43.04 15.70 -18.28
C GLN A 111 41.94 16.10 -17.28
N ARG A 112 40.70 15.66 -17.50
CA ARG A 112 39.56 15.95 -16.60
C ARG A 112 39.71 15.35 -15.20
N LEU A 113 40.61 14.38 -14.99
CA LEU A 113 40.90 13.87 -13.64
C LEU A 113 41.35 14.99 -12.69
N VAL A 114 41.98 16.06 -13.22
CA VAL A 114 42.41 17.23 -12.45
C VAL A 114 41.22 17.94 -11.78
N GLU A 115 40.01 17.87 -12.36
CA GLU A 115 38.79 18.41 -11.75
C GLU A 115 38.49 17.80 -10.37
N TYR A 116 39.08 16.64 -10.06
CA TYR A 116 38.94 15.91 -8.80
C TYR A 116 40.20 15.91 -7.95
N THR A 117 41.18 16.75 -8.26
CA THR A 117 42.39 16.94 -7.46
C THR A 117 42.38 18.32 -6.82
N ASP A 118 42.86 18.46 -5.59
CA ASP A 118 42.82 19.75 -4.88
C ASP A 118 44.03 20.65 -5.21
N GLU A 119 45.17 20.08 -5.62
CA GLU A 119 46.45 20.82 -5.79
C GLU A 119 47.29 20.35 -6.99
N CYS A 120 46.79 19.43 -7.83
CA CYS A 120 47.58 18.94 -8.96
C CYS A 120 47.66 20.03 -10.04
N ASN A 121 48.87 20.49 -10.35
CA ASN A 121 49.07 21.29 -11.56
C ASN A 121 48.63 20.44 -12.77
N PRO A 122 47.83 20.99 -13.72
CA PRO A 122 47.41 20.27 -14.93
C PRO A 122 48.54 19.55 -15.67
N ILE A 123 49.74 20.13 -15.67
CA ILE A 123 50.94 19.58 -16.32
C ILE A 123 51.47 18.35 -15.57
N ASP A 124 51.40 18.35 -14.23
CA ASP A 124 51.95 17.28 -13.40
C ASP A 124 51.21 15.96 -13.56
N LEU A 125 49.92 15.99 -13.93
CA LEU A 125 49.14 14.80 -14.25
C LEU A 125 49.85 13.91 -15.29
N TRP A 126 50.42 14.54 -16.33
CA TRP A 126 51.05 13.82 -17.45
C TRP A 126 52.38 13.17 -17.10
N LYS A 127 53.01 13.57 -15.98
CA LYS A 127 54.20 12.90 -15.44
C LYS A 127 53.88 11.50 -14.91
N SER A 128 52.61 11.22 -14.63
CA SER A 128 52.10 9.92 -14.18
C SER A 128 51.49 9.11 -15.32
N VAL A 129 51.54 9.62 -16.56
CA VAL A 129 50.98 8.96 -17.76
C VAL A 129 52.11 8.34 -18.58
N LEU A 130 51.91 7.08 -18.97
CA LEU A 130 52.72 6.38 -19.96
C LEU A 130 51.86 6.08 -21.20
N ILE A 131 52.21 6.70 -22.33
CA ILE A 131 51.59 6.39 -23.62
C ILE A 131 52.15 5.05 -24.11
N ILE A 132 51.29 4.07 -24.37
CA ILE A 132 51.65 2.76 -24.90
C ILE A 132 51.09 2.63 -26.33
N THR A 133 51.94 2.33 -27.30
CA THR A 133 51.52 2.05 -28.68
C THR A 133 51.88 0.63 -29.08
N LYS A 134 50.95 -0.08 -29.73
CA LYS A 134 51.19 -1.43 -30.25
C LYS A 134 51.95 -1.33 -31.57
N GLY A 135 53.21 -1.74 -31.57
CA GLY A 135 54.02 -1.75 -32.79
C GLY A 135 55.52 -1.89 -32.53
N ASN A 136 56.24 -2.25 -33.59
CA ASN A 136 57.69 -2.48 -33.59
C ASN A 136 58.43 -1.47 -34.49
N LEU A 137 57.73 -0.47 -35.03
CA LEU A 137 58.31 0.53 -35.92
C LEU A 137 59.02 1.59 -35.07
N ASN A 138 60.34 1.72 -35.24
CA ASN A 138 61.15 2.74 -34.59
C ASN A 138 61.04 4.10 -35.31
N LEU A 139 59.81 4.50 -35.67
CA LEU A 139 59.52 5.80 -36.26
C LEU A 139 59.02 6.72 -35.16
N ARG A 140 59.91 7.59 -34.65
CA ARG A 140 59.58 8.59 -33.62
C ARG A 140 58.31 9.41 -33.95
N LYS A 141 57.99 9.57 -35.24
CA LYS A 141 56.82 10.31 -35.72
C LYS A 141 55.48 9.65 -35.38
N LEU A 142 55.44 8.33 -35.18
CA LEU A 142 54.19 7.59 -34.97
C LEU A 142 53.54 7.81 -33.59
N VAL A 143 54.18 8.59 -32.71
CA VAL A 143 53.60 9.02 -31.44
C VAL A 143 53.34 10.53 -31.38
N ASP A 144 53.63 11.27 -32.46
CA ASP A 144 53.43 12.73 -32.47
C ASP A 144 51.95 13.09 -32.30
N GLY A 145 51.04 12.30 -32.85
CA GLY A 145 49.60 12.46 -32.66
C GLY A 145 49.17 12.37 -31.19
N PRO A 146 49.39 11.24 -30.50
CA PRO A 146 49.09 11.09 -29.07
C PRO A 146 49.75 12.16 -28.18
N LYS A 147 51.04 12.49 -28.42
CA LYS A 147 51.74 13.54 -27.66
C LYS A 147 51.13 14.93 -27.90
N SER A 148 50.75 15.24 -29.13
CA SER A 148 50.09 16.49 -29.48
C SER A 148 48.71 16.59 -28.81
N ALA A 149 47.92 15.51 -28.84
CA ALA A 149 46.63 15.45 -28.16
C ALA A 149 46.76 15.68 -26.64
N ALA A 150 47.74 15.03 -25.99
CA ALA A 150 48.03 15.23 -24.57
C ALA A 150 48.37 16.69 -24.25
N ARG A 151 49.29 17.27 -25.04
CA ARG A 151 49.72 18.67 -24.89
C ARG A 151 48.55 19.64 -25.06
N ASN A 152 47.73 19.43 -26.08
CA ASN A 152 46.60 20.30 -26.38
C ASN A 152 45.48 20.18 -25.34
N ALA A 153 45.21 18.98 -24.82
CA ALA A 153 44.28 18.79 -23.69
C ALA A 153 44.76 19.56 -22.45
N CYS A 154 46.05 19.44 -22.11
CA CYS A 154 46.66 20.17 -21.00
C CYS A 154 46.59 21.69 -21.18
N ARG A 155 46.96 22.18 -22.37
CA ARG A 155 46.90 23.60 -22.71
C ARG A 155 45.47 24.14 -22.64
N ALA A 156 44.52 23.44 -23.25
CA ALA A 156 43.12 23.85 -23.26
C ALA A 156 42.53 23.91 -21.83
N PHE A 157 42.92 22.97 -20.96
CA PHE A 157 42.50 22.98 -19.56
C PHE A 157 43.17 24.12 -18.76
N SER A 158 44.48 24.33 -18.95
CA SER A 158 45.23 25.39 -18.26
C SER A 158 44.74 26.80 -18.64
N ASN A 159 44.48 27.03 -19.93
CA ASN A 159 43.92 28.29 -20.42
C ASN A 159 42.54 28.60 -19.83
N LYS A 160 41.72 27.57 -19.57
CA LYS A 160 40.42 27.75 -18.87
C LYS A 160 40.59 28.15 -17.41
N GLN A 161 41.70 27.79 -16.77
CA GLN A 161 42.01 28.15 -15.39
C GLN A 161 42.84 29.44 -15.27
N ILE A 162 43.13 30.14 -16.38
CA ILE A 162 43.99 31.34 -16.40
C ILE A 162 45.40 31.04 -15.85
N ASN A 163 45.87 29.81 -16.02
CA ASN A 163 47.24 29.44 -15.68
C ASN A 163 48.12 29.55 -16.94
N GLU A 164 49.31 30.12 -16.80
CA GLU A 164 50.29 30.16 -17.88
C GLU A 164 50.78 28.74 -18.18
N PHE A 165 50.64 28.31 -19.44
CA PHE A 165 51.11 27.01 -19.89
C PHE A 165 52.55 27.14 -20.37
N ASP A 166 53.49 26.65 -19.56
CA ASP A 166 54.89 26.53 -19.95
C ASP A 166 55.06 25.30 -20.86
N GLU A 167 55.24 25.55 -22.16
CA GLU A 167 55.42 24.50 -23.17
C GLU A 167 56.64 23.61 -22.88
N ASP A 168 57.71 24.17 -22.34
CA ASP A 168 58.98 23.46 -22.13
C ASP A 168 58.91 22.50 -20.94
N SER A 169 57.96 22.73 -20.02
CA SER A 169 57.73 21.87 -18.85
C SER A 169 56.89 20.62 -19.16
N PHE A 170 56.24 20.55 -20.32
CA PHE A 170 55.32 19.47 -20.66
C PHE A 170 56.08 18.20 -21.08
N ILE A 171 56.03 17.18 -20.23
CA ILE A 171 56.69 15.89 -20.47
C ILE A 171 55.68 14.76 -20.28
N VAL A 172 55.59 13.87 -21.28
CA VAL A 172 54.85 12.61 -21.21
C VAL A 172 55.72 11.48 -21.75
N LYS A 173 55.78 10.36 -21.01
CA LYS A 173 56.58 9.20 -21.43
C LYS A 173 55.84 8.40 -22.51
N HIS A 174 56.61 7.77 -23.39
CA HIS A 174 56.10 6.87 -24.43
C HIS A 174 56.85 5.54 -24.38
N PHE A 175 56.10 4.46 -24.56
CA PHE A 175 56.58 3.09 -24.63
C PHE A 175 55.92 2.37 -25.82
N PRO A 176 56.57 2.34 -27.00
CA PRO A 176 56.17 1.46 -28.08
C PRO A 176 56.50 0.02 -27.70
N CYS A 177 55.61 -0.90 -28.02
CA CYS A 177 55.75 -2.29 -27.62
C CYS A 177 55.06 -3.25 -28.58
N TRP A 178 55.81 -4.24 -29.05
CA TRP A 178 55.32 -5.42 -29.75
C TRP A 178 55.69 -6.68 -28.99
N ILE A 179 54.70 -7.49 -28.62
CA ILE A 179 54.90 -8.75 -27.88
C ILE A 179 54.77 -9.90 -28.87
N TYR A 180 55.88 -10.53 -29.22
CA TYR A 180 55.92 -11.43 -30.39
C TYR A 180 55.48 -12.86 -30.08
N ASP A 181 55.50 -13.28 -28.82
CA ASP A 181 55.16 -14.64 -28.37
C ASP A 181 53.79 -14.69 -27.66
N ILE A 182 52.96 -13.65 -27.85
CA ILE A 182 51.65 -13.53 -27.20
C ILE A 182 50.66 -14.64 -27.58
N GLU A 183 50.68 -15.08 -28.84
CA GLU A 183 49.85 -16.17 -29.37
C GLU A 183 50.64 -17.48 -29.51
N GLY A 184 51.82 -17.55 -28.90
CA GLY A 184 52.81 -18.62 -29.11
C GLY A 184 53.80 -18.31 -30.23
N LEU A 185 54.75 -19.22 -30.44
CA LEU A 185 55.79 -19.05 -31.46
C LEU A 185 55.25 -19.44 -32.84
N THR A 186 55.18 -18.48 -33.75
CA THR A 186 54.84 -18.64 -35.17
C THR A 186 56.09 -18.58 -36.06
N GLU A 187 56.00 -18.96 -37.33
CA GLU A 187 57.11 -18.80 -38.28
C GLU A 187 57.59 -17.34 -38.37
N GLU A 188 56.67 -16.37 -38.34
CA GLU A 188 56.97 -14.93 -38.34
C GLU A 188 57.70 -14.48 -37.06
N SER A 189 57.46 -15.16 -35.93
CA SER A 189 58.11 -14.87 -34.65
C SER A 189 59.57 -15.35 -34.59
N THR A 190 59.96 -16.30 -35.46
CA THR A 190 61.27 -16.95 -35.46
C THR A 190 62.43 -15.94 -35.58
N ARG A 191 62.24 -14.86 -36.32
CA ARG A 191 63.26 -13.80 -36.45
C ARG A 191 63.56 -13.11 -35.11
N TRP A 192 62.54 -12.94 -34.26
CA TRP A 192 62.66 -12.28 -32.96
C TRP A 192 63.22 -13.21 -31.89
N VAL A 193 62.97 -14.52 -32.02
CA VAL A 193 63.55 -15.54 -31.13
C VAL A 193 65.06 -15.65 -31.32
N LYS A 194 65.54 -15.55 -32.56
CA LYS A 194 66.97 -15.68 -32.90
C LYS A 194 67.77 -14.41 -32.62
N MET A 195 67.10 -13.27 -32.46
CA MET A 195 67.71 -11.98 -32.17
C MET A 195 68.05 -11.89 -30.68
N ASP A 196 69.21 -11.33 -30.36
CA ASP A 196 69.58 -11.07 -28.97
C ASP A 196 68.65 -10.00 -28.35
N PRO A 197 68.45 -10.00 -27.02
CA PRO A 197 67.52 -9.07 -26.37
C PRO A 197 67.85 -7.59 -26.61
N GLU A 198 69.12 -7.21 -26.65
CA GLU A 198 69.52 -5.80 -26.80
C GLU A 198 69.11 -5.26 -28.17
N THR A 199 69.49 -5.97 -29.24
CA THR A 199 69.07 -5.64 -30.60
C THR A 199 67.54 -5.65 -30.72
N ARG A 200 66.88 -6.64 -30.12
CA ARG A 200 65.41 -6.75 -30.18
C ARG A 200 64.70 -5.58 -29.50
N PHE A 201 65.25 -5.05 -28.42
CA PHE A 201 64.71 -3.86 -27.75
C PHE A 201 64.83 -2.60 -28.60
N GLU A 202 65.81 -2.49 -29.51
CA GLU A 202 65.88 -1.39 -30.48
C GLU A 202 64.70 -1.39 -31.47
N PHE A 203 64.08 -2.55 -31.68
CA PHE A 203 62.84 -2.73 -32.45
C PHE A 203 61.58 -2.68 -31.60
N ASN A 204 61.68 -2.31 -30.32
CA ASN A 204 60.55 -2.28 -29.39
C ASN A 204 59.80 -3.61 -29.31
N CYS A 205 60.53 -4.71 -29.53
CA CYS A 205 59.99 -6.06 -29.57
C CYS A 205 60.38 -6.78 -28.27
N TYR A 206 59.43 -7.50 -27.68
CA TYR A 206 59.57 -8.06 -26.35
C TYR A 206 58.93 -9.44 -26.27
N ARG A 207 59.46 -10.26 -25.36
CA ARG A 207 58.79 -11.48 -24.87
C ARG A 207 57.80 -11.15 -23.78
N GLN A 208 56.82 -12.03 -23.59
CA GLN A 208 55.84 -11.91 -22.50
C GLN A 208 56.51 -11.74 -21.12
N ASP A 209 57.58 -12.49 -20.83
CA ASP A 209 58.31 -12.45 -19.55
C ASP A 209 59.17 -11.18 -19.37
N GLU A 210 59.56 -10.52 -20.46
CA GLU A 210 60.37 -9.29 -20.44
C GLU A 210 59.52 -8.04 -20.16
N ILE A 211 58.26 -8.04 -20.58
CA ILE A 211 57.37 -6.86 -20.49
C ILE A 211 57.14 -6.42 -19.07
N LYS A 212 56.93 -7.37 -18.15
CA LYS A 212 56.65 -7.06 -16.75
C LYS A 212 57.76 -6.20 -16.15
N SER A 213 59.01 -6.66 -16.24
CA SER A 213 60.18 -5.94 -15.73
C SER A 213 60.35 -4.58 -16.40
N LYS A 214 60.14 -4.50 -17.72
CA LYS A 214 60.30 -3.25 -18.48
C LYS A 214 59.28 -2.19 -18.09
N VAL A 215 58.00 -2.55 -18.03
CA VAL A 215 56.92 -1.63 -17.63
C VAL A 215 57.12 -1.19 -16.19
N GLN A 216 57.45 -2.12 -15.28
CA GLN A 216 57.71 -1.79 -13.87
C GLN A 216 58.84 -0.76 -13.71
N HIS A 217 59.93 -0.90 -14.47
CA HIS A 217 61.02 0.08 -14.47
C HIS A 217 60.59 1.46 -15.01
N LEU A 218 59.71 1.51 -16.01
CA LEU A 218 59.25 2.78 -16.58
C LEU A 218 58.36 3.58 -15.62
N ILE A 219 57.55 2.88 -14.83
CA ILE A 219 56.53 3.45 -13.95
C ILE A 219 57.02 3.66 -12.51
N SER A 220 58.19 3.11 -12.12
CA SER A 220 58.70 3.17 -10.74
C SER A 220 58.91 4.59 -10.21
N ASN A 221 59.11 5.56 -11.10
CA ASN A 221 59.41 6.95 -10.77
C ASN A 221 58.22 7.89 -11.04
N PHE A 222 57.00 7.35 -11.17
CA PHE A 222 55.81 8.16 -11.36
C PHE A 222 55.29 8.70 -10.03
N SER A 223 54.85 9.96 -10.06
CA SER A 223 54.22 10.60 -8.91
C SER A 223 52.74 10.20 -8.87
N PRO A 224 52.21 9.68 -7.76
CA PRO A 224 50.80 9.34 -7.69
C PRO A 224 49.90 10.57 -7.76
N ILE A 225 48.77 10.44 -8.44
CA ILE A 225 47.71 11.44 -8.46
C ILE A 225 46.69 11.09 -7.38
N THR A 226 46.31 12.09 -6.57
CA THR A 226 45.32 11.91 -5.49
C THR A 226 43.97 12.49 -5.91
N ILE A 227 43.00 11.62 -6.17
CA ILE A 227 41.62 11.97 -6.48
C ILE A 227 40.87 12.11 -5.16
N ARG A 228 40.22 13.27 -4.95
CA ARG A 228 39.47 13.60 -3.73
C ARG A 228 38.02 13.86 -4.08
N PHE A 229 37.15 13.06 -3.47
CA PHE A 229 35.72 13.22 -3.56
C PHE A 229 35.22 14.14 -2.46
N LYS A 230 34.40 15.11 -2.84
CA LYS A 230 33.72 15.98 -1.89
C LYS A 230 32.51 15.23 -1.35
N GLN A 231 32.23 15.36 -0.06
CA GLN A 231 30.96 14.89 0.47
C GLN A 231 29.93 15.98 0.25
N GLY A 232 28.84 15.61 -0.42
CA GLY A 232 27.71 16.49 -0.66
C GLY A 232 26.43 15.75 -0.38
N LYS A 233 25.42 16.48 0.07
CA LYS A 233 24.05 15.98 0.20
C LYS A 233 23.13 16.90 -0.56
N CYS A 234 22.37 16.34 -1.50
CA CYS A 234 21.31 17.09 -2.13
C CYS A 234 20.17 17.36 -1.13
N LYS A 235 19.82 18.63 -0.90
CA LYS A 235 18.71 19.02 0.00
C LYS A 235 17.36 18.48 -0.45
N LYS A 236 17.19 18.33 -1.78
CA LYS A 236 15.92 17.95 -2.41
C LYS A 236 15.67 16.44 -2.40
N CYS A 237 16.66 15.64 -2.81
CA CYS A 237 16.51 14.17 -2.90
C CYS A 237 17.27 13.37 -1.84
N ASN A 238 17.99 14.05 -0.94
CA ASN A 238 18.82 13.44 0.10
C ASN A 238 19.92 12.48 -0.41
N VAL A 239 20.16 12.40 -1.72
CA VAL A 239 21.30 11.66 -2.29
C VAL A 239 22.58 12.26 -1.73
N LYS A 240 23.44 11.38 -1.22
CA LYS A 240 24.77 11.70 -0.70
C LYS A 240 25.83 11.20 -1.67
N GLY A 241 26.93 11.92 -1.80
CA GLY A 241 28.04 11.56 -2.67
C GLY A 241 28.75 12.81 -3.18
N ASP A 242 29.61 12.63 -4.19
CA ASP A 242 30.27 13.77 -4.80
C ASP A 242 29.27 14.57 -5.65
N PRO A 243 29.09 15.87 -5.40
CA PRO A 243 28.17 16.70 -6.18
C PRO A 243 28.42 16.65 -7.69
N ARG A 244 29.70 16.50 -8.11
CA ARG A 244 30.10 16.43 -9.52
C ARG A 244 29.62 15.15 -10.19
N LEU A 245 29.21 14.14 -9.41
CA LEU A 245 28.67 12.86 -9.88
C LEU A 245 27.13 12.82 -9.87
N PHE A 246 26.44 13.92 -9.56
CA PHE A 246 24.97 13.96 -9.62
C PHE A 246 24.49 14.22 -11.05
N ILE A 247 24.66 13.24 -11.95
CA ILE A 247 24.34 13.35 -13.38
C ILE A 247 22.83 13.34 -13.70
N THR A 248 22.02 12.65 -12.89
CA THR A 248 20.56 12.67 -13.07
C THR A 248 20.00 13.97 -12.53
N GLN A 249 18.98 14.55 -13.18
CA GLN A 249 18.19 15.58 -12.52
C GLN A 249 17.51 14.99 -11.28
N CYS A 250 17.15 15.86 -10.34
CA CYS A 250 16.49 15.43 -9.12
C CYS A 250 15.13 14.78 -9.48
N HIS A 251 14.89 13.55 -8.99
CA HIS A 251 13.65 12.78 -9.12
C HIS A 251 12.97 12.80 -10.51
N THR A 252 13.57 12.24 -11.56
CA THR A 252 13.05 12.28 -12.95
C THR A 252 12.00 11.24 -13.33
N LYS A 253 11.67 10.29 -12.44
CA LYS A 253 10.68 9.25 -12.73
C LYS A 253 9.37 9.52 -12.01
N SER A 254 8.31 9.78 -12.78
CA SER A 254 6.93 9.82 -12.29
C SER A 254 6.22 8.50 -12.56
N PHE A 255 5.17 8.23 -11.78
CA PHE A 255 4.17 7.20 -12.07
C PHE A 255 2.81 7.76 -11.73
N PHE A 256 1.76 7.26 -12.37
CA PHE A 256 0.42 7.73 -12.10
C PHE A 256 -0.28 6.87 -11.04
N LYS A 257 -1.07 7.49 -10.17
CA LYS A 257 -1.88 6.82 -9.16
C LYS A 257 -3.18 7.59 -8.93
N HIS A 258 -4.23 6.86 -8.58
CA HIS A 258 -5.45 7.42 -8.00
C HIS A 258 -5.29 7.62 -6.48
N SER A 259 -5.73 8.76 -5.95
CA SER A 259 -5.82 8.99 -4.51
C SER A 259 -7.18 8.49 -4.01
N VAL A 260 -7.22 7.22 -3.59
CA VAL A 260 -8.47 6.53 -3.24
C VAL A 260 -8.89 6.84 -1.80
N LYS A 261 -10.18 7.15 -1.62
CA LYS A 261 -10.87 7.15 -0.33
C LYS A 261 -12.03 6.16 -0.40
N ILE A 262 -12.29 5.49 0.73
CA ILE A 262 -13.46 4.62 0.89
C ILE A 262 -14.63 5.48 1.38
N GLU A 263 -15.71 5.47 0.62
CA GLU A 263 -16.99 6.08 0.99
C GLU A 263 -18.02 4.98 1.26
N TYR A 264 -18.81 5.15 2.31
CA TYR A 264 -19.87 4.21 2.68
C TYR A 264 -21.21 4.82 2.29
N PHE A 265 -22.05 4.06 1.58
CA PHE A 265 -23.38 4.48 1.16
C PHE A 265 -24.40 3.34 1.26
N HIS A 266 -25.69 3.69 1.16
CA HIS A 266 -26.79 2.75 1.01
C HIS A 266 -27.30 2.83 -0.44
N PRO A 267 -27.20 1.77 -1.26
CA PRO A 267 -27.60 1.79 -2.67
C PRO A 267 -29.11 1.78 -2.87
N GLU A 268 -29.87 1.38 -1.84
CA GLU A 268 -31.33 1.25 -1.90
C GLU A 268 -32.00 2.35 -1.09
N GLU A 269 -33.21 2.71 -1.51
CA GLU A 269 -34.05 3.71 -0.86
C GLU A 269 -34.49 3.28 0.55
N ILE A 270 -35.00 4.26 1.30
CA ILE A 270 -35.58 4.04 2.62
C ILE A 270 -36.93 3.35 2.46
N ILE A 271 -37.10 2.19 3.10
CA ILE A 271 -38.32 1.39 3.08
C ILE A 271 -38.86 1.18 4.50
N HIS A 272 -40.17 0.89 4.57
CA HIS A 272 -40.78 0.40 5.80
C HIS A 272 -40.65 -1.12 5.89
N PHE A 273 -40.23 -1.63 7.04
CA PHE A 273 -40.18 -3.06 7.32
C PHE A 273 -40.58 -3.37 8.76
N HIS A 274 -41.03 -4.60 9.00
CA HIS A 274 -41.26 -5.10 10.35
C HIS A 274 -39.94 -5.55 10.97
N SER A 275 -39.52 -4.93 12.07
CA SER A 275 -38.25 -5.24 12.77
C SER A 275 -38.35 -6.44 13.71
N GLY A 276 -39.56 -6.93 13.96
CA GLY A 276 -39.85 -8.08 14.80
C GLY A 276 -39.71 -9.43 14.11
N SER A 277 -39.99 -10.52 14.84
CA SER A 277 -40.19 -11.85 14.26
C SER A 277 -41.64 -12.02 13.80
N LYS A 278 -41.84 -12.89 12.80
CA LYS A 278 -43.18 -13.34 12.41
C LYS A 278 -43.73 -14.31 13.44
N PHE A 279 -44.95 -14.08 13.91
CA PHE A 279 -45.70 -15.07 14.67
C PHE A 279 -47.13 -15.19 14.13
N LEU A 280 -47.72 -16.37 14.32
CA LEU A 280 -49.00 -16.75 13.73
C LEU A 280 -50.07 -16.78 14.81
N VAL A 281 -51.20 -16.10 14.55
CA VAL A 281 -52.35 -16.06 15.46
C VAL A 281 -53.67 -16.30 14.75
N HIS A 282 -54.65 -16.80 15.51
CA HIS A 282 -56.06 -16.70 15.16
C HIS A 282 -56.66 -15.47 15.83
N GLU A 283 -57.37 -14.67 15.05
CA GLU A 283 -58.11 -13.52 15.56
C GLU A 283 -59.61 -13.83 15.54
N PRO A 284 -60.33 -13.59 16.64
CA PRO A 284 -61.73 -13.94 16.78
C PRO A 284 -62.64 -13.09 15.88
N ASP A 285 -63.69 -13.71 15.38
CA ASP A 285 -64.73 -13.09 14.54
C ASP A 285 -65.75 -12.35 15.42
N GLU A 286 -65.90 -11.03 15.19
CA GLU A 286 -66.77 -10.17 15.99
C GLU A 286 -68.25 -10.60 15.96
N ASN A 287 -68.73 -11.13 14.84
CA ASN A 287 -70.10 -11.62 14.72
C ASN A 287 -70.31 -12.90 15.55
N SER A 288 -69.32 -13.78 15.57
CA SER A 288 -69.35 -15.00 16.41
C SER A 288 -69.36 -14.66 17.90
N ILE A 289 -68.61 -13.64 18.31
CA ILE A 289 -68.67 -13.08 19.67
C ILE A 289 -70.07 -12.55 19.95
N LYS A 290 -70.63 -11.76 19.04
CA LYS A 290 -71.97 -11.16 19.21
C LYS A 290 -73.06 -12.21 19.37
N MET A 291 -73.07 -13.25 18.52
CA MET A 291 -74.03 -14.35 18.64
C MET A 291 -73.90 -15.11 19.95
N LEU A 292 -72.67 -15.27 20.47
CA LEU A 292 -72.45 -15.88 21.78
C LEU A 292 -73.08 -15.03 22.89
N PHE A 293 -72.91 -13.70 22.85
CA PHE A 293 -73.59 -12.80 23.77
C PHE A 293 -75.10 -12.93 23.68
N GLU A 294 -75.68 -12.81 22.49
CA GLU A 294 -77.12 -12.90 22.29
C GLU A 294 -77.67 -14.24 22.85
N SER A 295 -76.97 -15.36 22.62
CA SER A 295 -77.36 -16.67 23.17
C SER A 295 -77.31 -16.80 24.69
N ILE A 296 -76.43 -16.05 25.37
CA ILE A 296 -76.30 -16.08 26.84
C ILE A 296 -77.42 -15.27 27.50
N PHE A 297 -77.91 -14.21 26.83
CA PHE A 297 -78.81 -13.22 27.43
C PHE A 297 -80.28 -13.34 26.99
N ASP A 298 -80.62 -14.13 25.96
CA ASP A 298 -82.02 -14.32 25.48
C ASP A 298 -82.84 -15.40 26.23
N GLY A 299 -82.31 -15.99 27.32
CA GLY A 299 -83.05 -16.95 28.16
C GLY A 299 -83.76 -16.28 29.35
N ASP A 300 -85.09 -16.22 29.35
CA ASP A 300 -85.88 -15.74 30.49
C ASP A 300 -85.61 -16.58 31.75
N GLN A 301 -85.11 -15.92 32.80
CA GLN A 301 -84.79 -16.42 34.15
C GLN A 301 -83.86 -17.64 34.20
N ILE A 302 -82.56 -17.36 34.33
CA ILE A 302 -81.56 -18.36 34.67
C ILE A 302 -80.95 -18.02 36.04
N GLU A 303 -81.33 -18.78 37.07
CA GLU A 303 -80.39 -19.08 38.16
C GLU A 303 -79.15 -19.68 37.50
N ILE A 304 -78.05 -18.93 37.52
CA ILE A 304 -76.78 -19.33 36.89
C ILE A 304 -76.36 -20.68 37.50
N PRO A 305 -76.44 -21.80 36.76
CA PRO A 305 -75.99 -23.07 37.30
C PRO A 305 -74.47 -22.98 37.35
N VAL A 306 -73.91 -23.07 38.55
CA VAL A 306 -72.45 -23.22 38.76
C VAL A 306 -71.90 -24.44 37.98
N SER A 307 -72.78 -25.33 37.51
CA SER A 307 -72.46 -26.54 36.74
C SER A 307 -72.11 -26.35 35.26
N GLN A 308 -71.99 -25.12 34.72
CA GLN A 308 -71.49 -24.90 33.34
C GLN A 308 -70.09 -24.27 33.25
N VAL A 309 -69.32 -24.28 34.34
CA VAL A 309 -67.87 -24.09 34.27
C VAL A 309 -67.24 -25.44 33.97
N SER A 310 -67.24 -25.87 32.71
CA SER A 310 -66.83 -27.25 32.35
C SER A 310 -65.31 -27.46 32.27
N SER A 311 -64.49 -26.45 32.56
CA SER A 311 -63.03 -26.62 32.54
C SER A 311 -62.40 -26.22 33.87
N GLU A 312 -61.52 -27.12 34.34
CA GLU A 312 -60.67 -26.96 35.54
C GLU A 312 -59.86 -25.64 35.50
N ILE A 313 -59.63 -25.10 34.30
CA ILE A 313 -58.96 -23.83 34.04
C ILE A 313 -59.86 -22.64 34.38
N ALA A 314 -61.12 -22.67 33.95
CA ALA A 314 -62.07 -21.60 34.24
C ALA A 314 -62.39 -21.53 35.74
N GLU A 315 -62.48 -22.67 36.44
CA GLU A 315 -62.59 -22.72 37.89
C GLU A 315 -61.37 -22.09 38.58
N LYS A 316 -60.13 -22.43 38.16
CA LYS A 316 -58.89 -21.84 38.70
C LYS A 316 -58.80 -20.32 38.47
N ILE A 317 -59.28 -19.81 37.33
CA ILE A 317 -59.35 -18.36 37.05
C ILE A 317 -60.36 -17.68 37.99
N ILE A 318 -61.53 -18.29 38.21
CA ILE A 318 -62.54 -17.77 39.15
C ILE A 318 -62.01 -17.79 40.60
N GLU A 319 -61.33 -18.86 41.00
CA GLU A 319 -60.82 -19.07 42.36
C GLU A 319 -59.67 -18.12 42.71
N SER A 320 -58.71 -17.93 41.79
CA SER A 320 -57.66 -16.91 41.92
C SER A 320 -58.21 -15.49 41.99
N CYS A 321 -59.35 -15.23 41.35
CA CYS A 321 -60.06 -13.96 41.46
C CYS A 321 -60.81 -13.75 42.80
N LYS A 322 -61.16 -14.82 43.54
CA LYS A 322 -61.88 -14.75 44.83
C LYS A 322 -60.96 -14.51 46.02
N PHE A 323 -59.72 -15.00 45.98
CA PHE A 323 -58.81 -15.03 47.12
C PHE A 323 -58.33 -13.65 47.62
N ASN A 324 -58.41 -12.60 46.80
CA ASN A 324 -57.85 -11.28 47.13
C ASN A 324 -58.82 -10.25 47.72
N ASN A 325 -60.09 -10.60 47.96
CA ASN A 325 -61.06 -9.69 48.61
C ASN A 325 -61.05 -9.76 50.15
N GLN A 326 -60.15 -10.53 50.76
CA GLN A 326 -59.99 -10.60 52.22
C GLN A 326 -58.57 -10.23 52.67
N THR A 327 -58.24 -8.94 52.64
CA THR A 327 -57.13 -8.41 53.47
C THR A 327 -57.51 -7.09 54.13
N LYS A 328 -57.16 -7.01 55.41
CA LYS A 328 -57.74 -6.21 56.49
C LYS A 328 -57.56 -4.69 56.38
N ALA A 329 -58.62 -3.99 56.76
CA ALA A 329 -58.59 -2.62 57.24
C ALA A 329 -57.99 -2.52 58.65
N THR A 330 -57.08 -1.57 58.88
CA THR A 330 -56.82 -0.91 60.18
C THR A 330 -56.11 0.44 59.94
N PRO A 331 -56.14 1.42 60.87
CA PRO A 331 -56.52 2.81 60.58
C PRO A 331 -55.33 3.78 60.57
N GLU A 332 -55.56 4.95 59.96
CA GLU A 332 -54.68 6.13 59.96
C GLU A 332 -54.28 6.62 61.37
N PRO A 333 -53.23 7.45 61.41
CA PRO A 333 -53.45 8.82 61.87
C PRO A 333 -52.96 9.88 60.86
N GLN A 334 -53.82 10.88 60.58
CA GLN A 334 -53.46 12.17 59.96
C GLN A 334 -53.08 13.22 61.06
N PRO A 335 -52.83 14.52 60.81
CA PRO A 335 -52.75 15.29 59.54
C PRO A 335 -51.66 16.43 59.47
N SER A 336 -51.52 17.03 58.27
CA SER A 336 -51.58 18.50 58.02
C SER A 336 -51.37 18.76 56.51
N GLN A 337 -52.43 19.11 55.74
CA GLN A 337 -52.81 20.48 55.28
C GLN A 337 -51.63 21.21 54.60
N GLU A 338 -51.63 21.61 53.32
CA GLU A 338 -52.61 21.93 52.26
C GLU A 338 -51.99 21.41 50.92
N GLU A 339 -52.66 21.00 49.85
CA GLU A 339 -53.69 21.72 49.10
C GLU A 339 -54.34 20.75 48.09
N PHE A 340 -55.68 20.76 48.06
CA PHE A 340 -56.57 20.02 47.17
C PHE A 340 -56.63 20.70 45.80
N LYS A 341 -56.51 19.94 44.68
CA LYS A 341 -57.49 19.91 43.56
C LYS A 341 -57.06 19.01 42.39
N GLN A 342 -58.05 18.22 41.95
CA GLN A 342 -58.15 17.40 40.72
C GLN A 342 -57.54 15.99 40.74
N VAL A 343 -58.17 15.10 41.52
CA VAL A 343 -58.12 13.64 41.37
C VAL A 343 -59.55 13.16 41.10
N ILE A 344 -59.90 12.85 39.83
CA ILE A 344 -60.85 11.80 39.36
C ILE A 344 -60.58 11.64 37.83
N PRO A 345 -59.63 10.78 37.43
CA PRO A 345 -59.96 9.49 36.82
C PRO A 345 -59.09 8.30 37.29
N GLU A 346 -58.34 8.45 38.39
CA GLU A 346 -57.35 7.44 38.83
C GLU A 346 -57.94 6.19 39.50
N LEU A 347 -59.21 6.21 39.93
CA LEU A 347 -59.87 5.00 40.46
C LEU A 347 -60.25 3.98 39.37
N GLN A 348 -60.45 4.43 38.12
CA GLN A 348 -60.68 3.51 37.00
C GLN A 348 -59.37 2.98 36.41
N SER A 349 -58.30 3.78 36.38
CA SER A 349 -56.99 3.33 35.85
C SER A 349 -56.28 2.36 36.79
N SER A 350 -56.41 2.55 38.12
CA SER A 350 -55.84 1.63 39.13
C SER A 350 -56.49 0.25 39.09
N PHE A 351 -57.82 0.19 38.97
CA PHE A 351 -58.56 -1.08 38.85
C PHE A 351 -58.30 -1.77 37.50
N MET A 352 -58.22 -0.99 36.41
CA MET A 352 -57.90 -1.51 35.06
C MET A 352 -56.44 -1.96 34.95
N SER A 353 -55.47 -1.24 35.51
CA SER A 353 -54.06 -1.67 35.56
C SER A 353 -53.87 -2.92 36.41
N GLN A 354 -54.61 -3.07 37.51
CA GLN A 354 -54.58 -4.28 38.31
C GLN A 354 -55.12 -5.47 37.50
N ILE A 355 -56.31 -5.37 36.89
CA ILE A 355 -56.87 -6.47 36.07
C ILE A 355 -55.98 -6.80 34.86
N ILE A 356 -55.43 -5.80 34.17
CA ILE A 356 -54.52 -5.99 33.03
C ILE A 356 -53.19 -6.64 33.47
N SER A 357 -52.72 -6.39 34.70
CA SER A 357 -51.54 -7.06 35.26
C SER A 357 -51.80 -8.48 35.80
N TYR A 358 -53.02 -8.76 36.26
CA TYR A 358 -53.36 -10.02 36.93
C TYR A 358 -53.96 -11.09 35.99
N ALA A 359 -54.65 -10.71 34.92
CA ALA A 359 -55.14 -11.67 33.92
C ALA A 359 -53.99 -12.48 33.27
N PRO A 360 -52.83 -11.87 32.93
CA PRO A 360 -51.65 -12.61 32.49
C PRO A 360 -51.05 -13.48 33.58
N GLN A 361 -51.07 -13.11 34.87
CA GLN A 361 -50.49 -13.93 35.95
C GLN A 361 -51.36 -15.13 36.31
N ALA A 362 -52.68 -14.98 36.36
CA ALA A 362 -53.60 -16.10 36.56
C ALA A 362 -53.61 -17.05 35.35
N ALA A 363 -53.56 -16.51 34.13
CA ALA A 363 -53.39 -17.32 32.92
C ALA A 363 -51.99 -17.93 32.81
N SER A 364 -50.91 -17.25 33.22
CA SER A 364 -49.53 -17.75 33.18
C SER A 364 -49.30 -18.92 34.14
N ASN A 365 -50.04 -18.99 35.25
CA ASN A 365 -49.97 -20.14 36.16
C ASN A 365 -50.73 -21.37 35.62
N VAL A 366 -51.61 -21.20 34.61
CA VAL A 366 -52.43 -22.29 34.04
C VAL A 366 -52.07 -22.62 32.58
N LEU A 367 -51.51 -21.68 31.82
CA LEU A 367 -51.08 -21.78 30.42
C LEU A 367 -49.63 -21.27 30.32
N GLN A 368 -48.68 -22.15 30.62
CA GLN A 368 -47.26 -21.82 30.79
C GLN A 368 -46.47 -21.50 29.49
N THR A 369 -47.10 -21.15 28.37
CA THR A 369 -46.32 -21.01 27.12
C THR A 369 -46.60 -19.84 26.19
N VAL A 370 -47.59 -18.95 26.39
CA VAL A 370 -47.70 -17.69 25.62
C VAL A 370 -48.43 -16.61 26.43
N ALA A 371 -47.98 -15.35 26.36
CA ALA A 371 -48.67 -14.20 26.96
C ALA A 371 -50.09 -14.05 26.37
N PRO A 372 -51.16 -14.09 27.19
CA PRO A 372 -52.52 -14.01 26.67
C PRO A 372 -52.80 -12.64 26.05
N LEU A 373 -53.50 -12.62 24.91
CA LEU A 373 -54.02 -11.39 24.35
C LEU A 373 -55.30 -11.04 25.11
N VAL A 374 -55.33 -9.90 25.79
CA VAL A 374 -56.52 -9.38 26.45
C VAL A 374 -57.13 -8.32 25.54
N THR A 375 -58.32 -8.58 25.02
CA THR A 375 -59.06 -7.58 24.23
C THR A 375 -60.30 -7.16 24.99
N THR A 376 -60.39 -5.86 25.29
CA THR A 376 -61.61 -5.25 25.86
C THR A 376 -62.64 -5.18 24.76
N LEU A 377 -63.81 -5.78 24.99
CA LEU A 377 -64.92 -5.73 24.04
C LEU A 377 -65.88 -4.61 24.45
N ALA A 378 -66.36 -3.85 23.47
CA ALA A 378 -67.42 -2.89 23.71
C ALA A 378 -68.70 -3.63 24.13
N VAL A 379 -69.28 -3.26 25.27
CA VAL A 379 -70.52 -3.88 25.77
C VAL A 379 -71.68 -3.43 24.86
N PRO A 380 -72.41 -4.36 24.22
CA PRO A 380 -73.62 -4.00 23.47
C PRO A 380 -74.61 -3.31 24.42
N ARG A 381 -75.17 -2.16 24.00
CA ARG A 381 -76.22 -1.48 24.76
C ARG A 381 -77.52 -2.30 24.73
N MET A 382 -77.68 -3.22 25.66
CA MET A 382 -78.98 -3.80 26.06
C MET A 382 -79.13 -3.66 27.59
N ALA A 383 -80.37 -3.48 28.05
CA ALA A 383 -80.77 -2.82 29.31
C ALA A 383 -80.36 -3.52 30.64
N PRO A 384 -80.61 -2.92 31.81
CA PRO A 384 -79.73 -2.01 32.53
C PRO A 384 -78.97 -2.68 33.70
N SER A 385 -77.80 -2.10 34.00
CA SER A 385 -77.16 -2.02 35.32
C SER A 385 -76.50 -3.26 35.95
N THR A 386 -75.97 -4.24 35.21
CA THR A 386 -75.15 -5.27 35.88
C THR A 386 -73.80 -5.58 35.23
N VAL A 387 -73.62 -5.52 33.90
CA VAL A 387 -72.31 -5.79 33.27
C VAL A 387 -71.41 -4.55 33.33
N THR A 388 -70.28 -4.67 34.02
CA THR A 388 -69.30 -3.58 34.23
C THR A 388 -68.15 -3.63 33.23
N SER A 389 -67.77 -4.82 32.77
CA SER A 389 -66.74 -4.99 31.73
C SER A 389 -66.80 -6.38 31.10
N THR A 390 -66.36 -6.45 29.84
CA THR A 390 -66.16 -7.72 29.14
C THR A 390 -64.75 -7.81 28.56
N TYR A 391 -64.10 -8.93 28.82
CA TYR A 391 -62.77 -9.24 28.29
C TYR A 391 -62.82 -10.54 27.51
N LEU A 392 -62.16 -10.54 26.35
CA LEU A 392 -61.79 -11.78 25.69
C LEU A 392 -60.33 -12.07 26.01
N LEU A 393 -60.09 -13.20 26.68
CA LEU A 393 -58.77 -13.72 26.99
C LEU A 393 -58.50 -14.83 25.98
N SER A 394 -57.57 -14.64 25.05
CA SER A 394 -57.16 -15.70 24.12
C SER A 394 -55.74 -16.18 24.42
N GLY A 395 -55.62 -17.50 24.56
CA GLY A 395 -54.36 -18.24 24.51
C GLY A 395 -54.24 -19.03 23.20
N PRO A 396 -53.13 -19.76 22.99
CA PRO A 396 -52.85 -20.48 21.75
C PRO A 396 -53.87 -21.56 21.38
N SER A 397 -54.68 -22.01 22.34
CA SER A 397 -55.59 -23.14 22.16
C SER A 397 -56.95 -22.98 22.86
N VAL A 398 -57.16 -21.89 23.60
CA VAL A 398 -58.42 -21.64 24.31
C VAL A 398 -58.69 -20.14 24.35
N ALA A 399 -59.93 -19.74 24.08
CA ALA A 399 -60.41 -18.39 24.32
C ALA A 399 -61.47 -18.42 25.43
N PHE A 400 -61.40 -17.45 26.35
CA PHE A 400 -62.38 -17.26 27.41
C PHE A 400 -63.01 -15.89 27.28
N LEU A 401 -64.34 -15.84 27.32
CA LEU A 401 -65.09 -14.61 27.46
C LEU A 401 -65.37 -14.40 28.95
N VAL A 402 -64.75 -13.40 29.54
CA VAL A 402 -64.97 -13.03 30.94
C VAL A 402 -65.93 -11.85 30.99
N ILE A 403 -67.10 -12.08 31.58
CA ILE A 403 -68.13 -11.07 31.80
C ILE A 403 -68.14 -10.74 33.29
N CYS A 404 -67.84 -9.48 33.61
CA CYS A 404 -67.83 -8.99 34.99
C CYS A 404 -69.14 -8.28 35.29
N PHE A 405 -69.85 -8.77 36.32
CA PHE A 405 -70.98 -8.10 36.92
C PHE A 405 -70.58 -7.44 38.25
N GLU A 406 -71.32 -6.43 38.72
CA GLU A 406 -71.01 -5.68 39.96
C GLU A 406 -70.72 -6.56 41.20
N ARG A 407 -71.24 -7.79 41.25
CA ARG A 407 -71.00 -8.74 42.36
C ARG A 407 -70.55 -10.14 41.95
N ASN A 408 -70.52 -10.47 40.65
CA ASN A 408 -70.21 -11.82 40.15
C ASN A 408 -69.31 -11.74 38.92
N LYS A 409 -68.35 -12.68 38.78
CA LYS A 409 -67.53 -12.84 37.57
C LYS A 409 -67.95 -14.15 36.91
N CYS A 410 -68.45 -14.07 35.68
CA CYS A 410 -68.77 -15.26 34.88
C CYS A 410 -67.69 -15.43 33.82
N CYS A 411 -67.06 -16.60 33.78
CA CYS A 411 -66.11 -16.98 32.76
C CYS A 411 -66.78 -18.00 31.85
N TYR A 412 -66.95 -17.66 30.58
CA TYR A 412 -67.47 -18.56 29.56
C TYR A 412 -66.30 -19.05 28.71
N GLU A 413 -66.12 -20.36 28.67
CA GLU A 413 -65.21 -20.97 27.71
C GLU A 413 -65.79 -20.77 26.31
N ALA A 414 -65.04 -20.10 25.44
CA ALA A 414 -65.54 -19.61 24.18
C ALA A 414 -65.45 -20.69 23.09
N LYS A 415 -66.20 -21.78 23.31
CA LYS A 415 -66.20 -22.99 22.47
C LYS A 415 -66.71 -22.77 21.03
N ASN A 416 -67.37 -21.63 20.79
CA ASN A 416 -68.07 -21.33 19.55
C ASN A 416 -67.60 -20.06 18.82
N ILE A 417 -66.42 -19.52 19.16
CA ILE A 417 -65.88 -18.35 18.44
C ILE A 417 -65.09 -18.83 17.23
N SER A 418 -65.53 -18.44 16.02
CA SER A 418 -64.78 -18.68 14.79
C SER A 418 -63.66 -17.65 14.59
N CYS A 419 -62.58 -18.03 13.90
CA CYS A 419 -61.55 -17.09 13.49
C CYS A 419 -62.04 -16.22 12.32
N LYS A 420 -61.81 -14.90 12.38
CA LYS A 420 -62.25 -13.93 11.35
C LYS A 420 -61.86 -14.32 9.92
N ARG A 421 -60.69 -14.95 9.73
CA ARG A 421 -60.09 -15.26 8.42
C ARG A 421 -60.33 -16.69 7.94
N CYS A 422 -60.00 -17.70 8.74
CA CYS A 422 -60.15 -19.11 8.32
C CYS A 422 -61.52 -19.71 8.66
N LYS A 423 -62.36 -19.00 9.44
CA LYS A 423 -63.69 -19.42 9.91
C LYS A 423 -63.71 -20.74 10.72
N LYS A 424 -62.56 -21.34 11.02
CA LYS A 424 -62.44 -22.47 11.96
C LYS A 424 -62.73 -21.99 13.40
N LEU A 425 -63.33 -22.84 14.21
CA LEU A 425 -63.58 -22.59 15.63
C LEU A 425 -62.26 -22.58 16.41
N ILE A 426 -62.01 -21.56 17.23
CA ILE A 426 -60.70 -21.37 17.90
C ILE A 426 -60.29 -22.57 18.78
N GLU A 427 -61.24 -23.29 19.38
CA GLU A 427 -60.98 -24.46 20.24
C GLU A 427 -60.58 -25.72 19.45
N GLU A 428 -61.02 -25.85 18.18
CA GLU A 428 -60.64 -26.98 17.33
C GLU A 428 -59.23 -26.83 16.73
N ILE A 429 -58.60 -25.66 16.92
CA ILE A 429 -57.34 -25.34 16.27
C ILE A 429 -56.17 -25.81 17.15
N LYS A 430 -55.71 -27.03 16.88
CA LYS A 430 -54.36 -27.52 17.28
C LYS A 430 -53.26 -27.07 16.32
N GLU A 431 -53.61 -26.29 15.30
CA GLU A 431 -52.75 -25.88 14.20
C GLU A 431 -52.13 -24.49 14.42
N ILE A 432 -51.12 -24.21 13.60
CA ILE A 432 -50.43 -22.92 13.53
C ILE A 432 -51.44 -21.83 13.09
N GLY A 433 -51.41 -20.65 13.73
CA GLY A 433 -52.28 -19.50 13.43
C GLY A 433 -52.41 -19.17 11.95
N CYS A 434 -53.50 -18.50 11.53
CA CYS A 434 -53.74 -18.16 10.10
C CYS A 434 -53.44 -16.70 9.72
N ILE A 435 -52.96 -15.89 10.66
CA ILE A 435 -52.61 -14.48 10.44
C ILE A 435 -51.18 -14.26 10.92
N GLU A 436 -50.30 -13.83 10.01
CA GLU A 436 -48.94 -13.42 10.34
C GLU A 436 -48.95 -12.01 10.93
N LYS A 437 -48.47 -11.86 12.17
CA LYS A 437 -48.30 -10.57 12.83
C LYS A 437 -46.84 -10.37 13.24
N CYS A 438 -46.47 -9.10 13.40
CA CYS A 438 -45.15 -8.70 13.87
C CYS A 438 -45.09 -8.68 15.40
N ASP A 439 -44.15 -9.42 16.01
CA ASP A 439 -44.04 -9.52 17.47
C ASP A 439 -43.78 -8.17 18.16
N ASN A 440 -43.15 -7.23 17.45
CA ASN A 440 -42.82 -5.90 17.94
C ASN A 440 -44.04 -4.95 17.89
N CYS A 441 -44.70 -4.83 16.74
CA CYS A 441 -45.78 -3.84 16.55
C CYS A 441 -47.21 -4.39 16.57
N LYS A 442 -47.36 -5.72 16.60
CA LYS A 442 -48.64 -6.46 16.57
C LYS A 442 -49.52 -6.22 15.34
N LYS A 443 -49.06 -5.51 14.31
CA LYS A 443 -49.75 -5.37 13.03
C LYS A 443 -49.60 -6.60 12.16
N GLU A 444 -50.52 -6.79 11.20
CA GLU A 444 -50.39 -7.85 10.20
C GLU A 444 -49.15 -7.61 9.34
N TRP A 445 -48.46 -8.69 8.95
CA TRP A 445 -47.20 -8.58 8.21
C TRP A 445 -47.37 -7.99 6.79
N ILE A 446 -48.60 -8.02 6.28
CA ILE A 446 -49.00 -7.40 5.01
C ILE A 446 -49.22 -5.87 5.13
N GLU A 447 -49.34 -5.35 6.35
CA GLU A 447 -49.47 -3.91 6.59
C GLU A 447 -48.10 -3.22 6.61
N THR A 448 -48.11 -1.89 6.52
CA THR A 448 -46.90 -1.06 6.58
C THR A 448 -46.06 -1.41 7.79
N GLY A 449 -44.76 -1.64 7.54
CA GLY A 449 -43.76 -1.99 8.54
C GLY A 449 -43.70 -1.02 9.72
N CYS A 450 -43.31 -1.53 10.89
CA CYS A 450 -43.20 -0.72 12.12
C CYS A 450 -41.87 0.01 12.31
N ALA A 451 -40.91 -0.20 11.41
CA ALA A 451 -39.63 0.49 11.39
C ALA A 451 -39.35 1.06 10.00
N THR A 452 -38.47 2.05 9.96
CA THR A 452 -38.02 2.71 8.74
C THR A 452 -36.50 2.56 8.63
N GLY A 453 -35.99 2.15 7.47
CA GLY A 453 -34.57 1.98 7.26
C GLY A 453 -34.20 1.68 5.82
N TYR A 454 -32.92 1.53 5.52
CA TYR A 454 -32.43 1.34 4.16
C TYR A 454 -32.73 -0.06 3.62
N GLY A 455 -33.28 -0.17 2.40
CA GLY A 455 -33.65 -1.46 1.79
C GLY A 455 -32.50 -2.48 1.77
N CYS A 456 -31.27 -2.03 1.52
CA CYS A 456 -30.09 -2.88 1.34
C CYS A 456 -29.74 -3.73 2.57
N CYS A 457 -29.97 -3.19 3.76
CA CYS A 457 -29.46 -3.77 5.01
C CYS A 457 -30.45 -3.74 6.15
N LYS A 458 -31.59 -3.06 5.97
CA LYS A 458 -32.61 -2.83 7.00
C LYS A 458 -32.06 -2.15 8.26
N ASN A 459 -30.95 -1.41 8.15
CA ASN A 459 -30.48 -0.56 9.23
C ASN A 459 -31.34 0.72 9.31
N GLU A 460 -31.48 1.24 10.52
CA GLU A 460 -32.20 2.48 10.81
C GLU A 460 -31.65 3.66 10.00
N GLU A 461 -32.55 4.59 9.67
CA GLU A 461 -32.21 5.85 9.01
C GLU A 461 -31.15 6.63 9.82
N GLY A 462 -30.11 7.14 9.13
CA GLY A 462 -29.00 7.84 9.76
C GLY A 462 -27.80 6.97 10.18
N LYS A 463 -27.87 5.64 10.03
CA LYS A 463 -26.70 4.76 10.20
C LYS A 463 -25.74 4.86 9.00
N PRO A 464 -24.41 4.65 9.20
CA PRO A 464 -23.43 4.66 8.11
C PRO A 464 -23.80 3.66 7.00
N GLY A 465 -23.37 3.95 5.77
CA GLY A 465 -23.65 3.14 4.59
C GLY A 465 -23.33 1.65 4.74
N CYS A 466 -24.20 0.79 4.21
CA CYS A 466 -24.07 -0.66 4.22
C CYS A 466 -23.03 -1.20 3.22
N GLN A 467 -22.67 -0.41 2.21
CA GLN A 467 -21.72 -0.77 1.17
C GLN A 467 -20.59 0.24 1.09
N ALA A 468 -19.38 -0.26 0.83
CA ALA A 468 -18.19 0.54 0.59
C ALA A 468 -17.94 0.65 -0.92
N HIS A 469 -17.60 1.83 -1.41
CA HIS A 469 -16.99 2.00 -2.72
C HIS A 469 -15.73 2.84 -2.61
N GLU A 470 -14.74 2.50 -3.43
CA GLU A 470 -13.55 3.31 -3.59
C GLU A 470 -13.85 4.45 -4.57
N LYS A 471 -13.41 5.66 -4.24
CA LYS A 471 -13.55 6.84 -5.09
C LYS A 471 -12.24 7.61 -5.10
N CYS A 472 -11.80 8.05 -6.27
CA CYS A 472 -10.64 8.92 -6.36
C CYS A 472 -11.01 10.33 -5.87
N THR A 473 -10.27 10.88 -4.92
CA THR A 473 -10.51 12.22 -4.36
C THR A 473 -10.20 13.36 -5.33
N ILE A 474 -9.53 13.06 -6.45
CA ILE A 474 -9.08 14.05 -7.43
C ILE A 474 -9.98 14.04 -8.67
N CYS A 475 -10.15 12.91 -9.35
CA CYS A 475 -11.01 12.81 -10.54
C CYS A 475 -12.46 12.41 -10.25
N ALA A 476 -12.80 12.07 -8.99
CA ALA A 476 -14.12 11.61 -8.57
C ALA A 476 -14.62 10.30 -9.22
N GLU A 477 -13.80 9.64 -10.06
CA GLU A 477 -14.10 8.33 -10.63
C GLU A 477 -14.22 7.26 -9.53
N ALA A 478 -15.18 6.35 -9.70
CA ALA A 478 -15.41 5.23 -8.79
C ALA A 478 -14.52 4.03 -9.15
N ALA A 479 -14.25 3.17 -8.17
CA ALA A 479 -13.39 1.97 -8.24
C ALA A 479 -13.51 1.15 -9.53
N ILE A 480 -14.75 0.95 -9.98
CA ILE A 480 -15.11 0.09 -11.12
C ILE A 480 -14.63 0.71 -12.45
N GLU A 481 -14.34 2.00 -12.47
CA GLU A 481 -13.91 2.77 -13.64
C GLU A 481 -12.50 3.37 -13.51
N LEU A 482 -11.77 3.08 -12.42
CA LEU A 482 -10.39 3.56 -12.26
C LEU A 482 -9.51 2.97 -13.35
N ASN A 483 -9.32 3.73 -14.43
CA ASN A 483 -8.47 3.33 -15.54
C ASN A 483 -7.06 2.96 -15.04
N SER A 484 -6.39 2.03 -15.73
CA SER A 484 -5.04 1.57 -15.36
C SER A 484 -3.96 2.66 -15.49
N GLN A 485 -4.33 3.84 -16.00
CA GLN A 485 -3.41 4.94 -16.26
C GLN A 485 -3.30 5.94 -15.10
N GLY A 486 -4.21 5.94 -14.11
CA GLY A 486 -4.16 6.83 -12.94
C GLY A 486 -4.40 8.31 -13.27
N CYS A 487 -4.99 9.09 -12.36
CA CYS A 487 -5.33 10.50 -12.63
C CYS A 487 -4.28 11.53 -12.21
N THR A 488 -3.27 11.15 -11.42
CA THR A 488 -2.31 12.09 -10.84
C THR A 488 -0.91 11.52 -10.85
N GLN A 489 0.06 12.34 -11.25
CA GLN A 489 1.47 11.96 -11.26
C GLN A 489 2.05 12.08 -9.85
N PHE A 490 2.73 11.03 -9.43
CA PHE A 490 3.52 10.95 -8.22
C PHE A 490 4.97 10.67 -8.57
N CYS A 491 5.87 11.15 -7.72
CA CYS A 491 7.27 10.84 -7.83
C CYS A 491 7.55 9.39 -7.45
N ALA A 492 8.19 8.62 -8.34
CA ALA A 492 8.56 7.23 -8.07
C ALA A 492 9.47 7.09 -6.84
N LYS A 493 10.26 8.14 -6.52
CA LYS A 493 11.25 8.13 -5.44
C LYS A 493 10.69 8.66 -4.11
N CYS A 494 10.17 9.89 -4.06
CA CYS A 494 9.65 10.45 -2.80
C CYS A 494 8.18 10.13 -2.53
N LYS A 495 7.45 9.55 -3.49
CA LYS A 495 6.02 9.22 -3.39
C LYS A 495 5.08 10.42 -3.19
N GLU A 496 5.62 11.64 -3.24
CA GLU A 496 4.85 12.89 -3.24
C GLU A 496 4.31 13.22 -4.64
N MET A 497 3.32 14.11 -4.70
CA MET A 497 2.75 14.58 -5.96
C MET A 497 3.82 15.28 -6.81
N TRP A 498 3.82 15.01 -8.11
CA TRP A 498 4.80 15.56 -9.05
C TRP A 498 4.78 17.11 -9.04
N ASN A 499 5.93 17.75 -9.22
CA ASN A 499 6.11 19.22 -9.13
C ASN A 499 5.80 19.90 -7.77
N THR A 500 5.29 19.20 -6.75
CA THR A 500 5.04 19.80 -5.42
C THR A 500 6.28 19.84 -4.55
N THR A 501 7.15 18.83 -4.68
CA THR A 501 8.47 18.83 -4.06
C THR A 501 9.44 19.56 -5.00
N PRO A 502 10.27 20.51 -4.53
CA PRO A 502 11.26 21.22 -5.35
C PRO A 502 12.25 20.35 -6.12
N GLY A 503 12.26 19.04 -5.84
CA GLY A 503 13.07 18.03 -6.51
C GLY A 503 12.34 17.13 -7.50
N CYS A 504 11.05 17.32 -7.76
CA CYS A 504 10.24 16.49 -8.69
C CYS A 504 9.93 17.21 -10.01
N ASP A 505 10.76 18.17 -10.37
CA ASP A 505 10.65 18.93 -11.60
C ASP A 505 11.85 18.58 -12.50
N SER A 506 11.57 18.20 -13.75
CA SER A 506 12.55 17.86 -14.78
C SER A 506 13.46 19.02 -15.19
N SER A 507 13.21 20.24 -14.73
CA SER A 507 14.11 21.37 -14.94
C SER A 507 15.08 21.60 -13.75
N SER A 508 14.84 20.94 -12.61
CA SER A 508 15.52 21.23 -11.37
C SER A 508 16.86 20.49 -11.22
N LYS A 509 17.96 21.24 -11.28
CA LYS A 509 19.29 20.78 -10.86
C LYS A 509 19.30 20.41 -9.37
N HIS A 510 20.23 19.54 -8.97
CA HIS A 510 20.48 19.24 -7.56
C HIS A 510 20.87 20.51 -6.79
N ASP A 511 20.16 20.81 -5.69
CA ASP A 511 20.59 21.80 -4.68
C ASP A 511 21.43 21.06 -3.64
N VAL A 512 22.74 21.32 -3.61
CA VAL A 512 23.71 20.50 -2.87
C VAL A 512 24.30 21.30 -1.70
N LEU A 513 24.23 20.71 -0.51
CA LEU A 513 25.03 21.10 0.64
C LEU A 513 26.33 20.32 0.61
N ILE A 514 27.47 21.02 0.56
CA ILE A 514 28.75 20.39 0.84
C ILE A 514 28.79 20.05 2.33
N MET A 515 29.18 18.83 2.64
CA MET A 515 29.37 18.32 3.99
C MET A 515 30.87 18.26 4.24
N ASP A 516 31.31 18.89 5.32
CA ASP A 516 32.72 18.86 5.75
C ASP A 516 33.13 17.47 6.27
#